data_AF-K4HUI5-F1
#
_entry.id   AF-K4HUI5-F1
#
_cell.length_a   1.000
_cell.length_b   1.000
_cell.length_c   1.000
_cell.angle_alpha   90.00
_cell.angle_beta   90.00
_cell.angle_gamma   90.00
#
_symmetry.space_group_name_H-M   'P 1'
#
loop_
_entity.id
_entity.type
_entity.pdbx_description
1 polymer ?
#
loop_
_entity_poly.entity_id
_entity_poly.type
_entity_poly.pdbx_seq_one_letter_code
_entity_poly.pdbx_strand_id
1 'polypeptide(L)'
;GDRVEAGQAIADGPGTDNGEMALGKNLLVAFMPWEGHNYEDAIILNQRMVEEDVLTSIHIEEHEIDARDTKLGPEEITRDIPNVGEDVLADLDDRGIVRIGADVRDGDILVGKVTPKGETELTPEERLLRAIFGEKAREVRDTSMKVPHGESGKVIGVRVFSREYDDDLAPGVNEMVRVYVAQKRKIQDGDKLAGRHGNKGVVGRILPAEDMPFLPDGTPVDIILNTHGVPRRMNIGQVLEIHLGWLAKAGWSVDTNSDDPKIKAMLEQLPEELYDVPADSLTATPVFDGASNEELSGLLRSSRPNRDGIRLVDDYGKAELIDGRSGEPFPYPVS
;
A
#
# COMPACT_ATOMS: atom_id res chain seq x y z
N GLY A 1 8.33 29.13 17.58
CA GLY A 1 8.67 28.77 16.20
C GLY A 1 10.04 28.16 16.22
N ASP A 2 10.23 27.12 15.42
CA ASP A 2 11.46 26.36 15.42
C ASP A 2 12.51 27.09 14.56
N ARG A 3 13.78 26.99 14.96
CA ARG A 3 14.90 27.56 14.20
C ARG A 3 15.33 26.55 13.14
N VAL A 4 15.41 26.98 11.90
CA VAL A 4 15.82 26.15 10.75
C VAL A 4 17.07 26.71 10.08
N GLU A 5 17.90 25.83 9.52
CA GLU A 5 19.10 26.18 8.77
C GLU A 5 18.89 26.08 7.25
N ALA A 6 19.75 26.76 6.48
CA ALA A 6 19.69 26.68 5.02
C ALA A 6 20.02 25.26 4.55
N GLY A 7 19.10 24.63 3.80
CA GLY A 7 19.24 23.25 3.32
C GLY A 7 18.61 22.20 4.24
N GLN A 8 18.09 22.58 5.41
CA GLN A 8 17.35 21.66 6.28
C GLN A 8 16.00 21.30 5.65
N ALA A 9 15.66 20.00 5.64
CA ALA A 9 14.33 19.56 5.26
C ALA A 9 13.30 20.06 6.29
N ILE A 10 12.27 20.75 5.80
CA ILE A 10 11.18 21.31 6.63
C ILE A 10 9.83 20.62 6.39
N ALA A 11 9.74 19.77 5.36
CA ALA A 11 8.56 18.99 5.02
C ALA A 11 8.98 17.74 4.24
N ASP A 12 8.27 16.65 4.47
CA ASP A 12 8.44 15.38 3.74
C ASP A 12 7.52 15.28 2.53
N GLY A 13 7.98 14.51 1.54
CA GLY A 13 7.22 14.15 0.35
C GLY A 13 6.78 12.68 0.37
N PRO A 14 6.22 12.18 -0.73
CA PRO A 14 5.91 10.76 -0.86
C PRO A 14 7.18 9.91 -0.78
N GLY A 15 7.15 8.88 0.09
CA GLY A 15 8.28 7.96 0.26
C GLY A 15 9.47 8.56 1.02
N THR A 16 9.27 9.59 1.83
CA THR A 16 10.27 10.11 2.77
C THR A 16 9.75 10.19 4.20
N ASP A 17 10.65 10.12 5.17
CA ASP A 17 10.38 10.31 6.60
C ASP A 17 11.59 11.03 7.22
N ASN A 18 11.36 12.19 7.84
CA ASN A 18 12.40 13.05 8.42
C ASN A 18 13.54 13.41 7.44
N GLY A 19 13.22 13.61 6.16
CA GLY A 19 14.20 13.93 5.12
C GLY A 19 15.01 12.74 4.59
N GLU A 20 14.73 11.53 5.05
CA GLU A 20 15.34 10.28 4.56
C GLU A 20 14.36 9.47 3.71
N MET A 21 14.88 8.55 2.90
CA MET A 21 14.06 7.72 2.02
C MET A 21 13.36 6.59 2.79
N ALA A 22 12.04 6.52 2.69
CA ALA A 22 11.18 5.55 3.37
C ALA A 22 10.24 4.83 2.38
N LEU A 23 10.78 3.83 1.67
CA LEU A 23 10.05 3.11 0.60
C LEU A 23 9.10 2.03 1.10
N GLY A 24 9.12 1.70 2.40
CA GLY A 24 8.37 0.60 2.96
C GLY A 24 8.28 0.69 4.48
N LYS A 25 8.06 -0.46 5.12
CA LYS A 25 7.91 -0.56 6.58
C LYS A 25 8.82 -1.65 7.11
N ASN A 26 9.32 -1.46 8.33
CA ASN A 26 10.01 -2.49 9.08
C ASN A 26 8.97 -3.44 9.67
N LEU A 27 9.10 -4.74 9.37
CA LEU A 27 8.17 -5.79 9.80
C LEU A 27 8.92 -6.82 10.62
N LEU A 28 8.27 -7.42 11.62
CA LEU A 28 8.82 -8.57 12.34
C LEU A 28 8.68 -9.82 11.46
N VAL A 29 9.80 -10.32 10.96
CA VAL A 29 9.86 -11.44 10.00
C VAL A 29 10.20 -12.74 10.72
N ALA A 30 9.58 -13.85 10.30
CA ALA A 30 10.03 -15.21 10.62
C ALA A 30 10.36 -16.01 9.36
N PHE A 31 11.50 -16.67 9.34
CA PHE A 31 11.92 -17.60 8.30
C PHE A 31 11.57 -19.04 8.68
N MET A 32 10.38 -19.48 8.29
CA MET A 32 9.94 -20.86 8.49
C MET A 32 8.90 -21.27 7.44
N PRO A 33 8.89 -22.51 6.94
CA PRO A 33 7.73 -23.03 6.21
C PRO A 33 6.52 -23.11 7.15
N TRP A 34 5.35 -22.68 6.69
CA TRP A 34 4.14 -22.67 7.52
C TRP A 34 2.93 -23.14 6.73
N GLU A 35 2.44 -24.34 7.06
CA GLU A 35 1.23 -24.98 6.50
C GLU A 35 1.12 -24.96 4.95
N GLY A 36 2.25 -24.84 4.25
CA GLY A 36 2.30 -24.70 2.79
C GLY A 36 1.79 -23.35 2.24
N HIS A 37 1.35 -22.41 3.08
CA HIS A 37 0.84 -21.11 2.63
C HIS A 37 1.93 -20.20 2.08
N ASN A 38 3.17 -20.37 2.52
CA ASN A 38 4.36 -19.73 1.95
C ASN A 38 5.16 -20.67 1.04
N TYR A 39 4.48 -21.58 0.33
CA TYR A 39 5.15 -22.44 -0.67
C TYR A 39 5.80 -21.60 -1.79
N GLU A 40 6.99 -22.01 -2.23
CA GLU A 40 7.85 -21.25 -3.15
C GLU A 40 8.12 -19.81 -2.69
N ASP A 41 7.55 -18.82 -3.39
CA ASP A 41 7.72 -17.38 -3.14
C ASP A 41 6.46 -16.76 -2.52
N ALA A 42 5.49 -17.56 -2.07
CA ALA A 42 4.32 -17.03 -1.38
C ALA A 42 4.71 -16.46 0.00
N ILE A 43 4.02 -15.40 0.41
CA ILE A 43 4.24 -14.68 1.65
C ILE A 43 2.98 -14.78 2.51
N ILE A 44 3.15 -15.00 3.81
CA ILE A 44 2.05 -14.92 4.77
C ILE A 44 2.16 -13.60 5.51
N LEU A 45 1.04 -12.91 5.68
CA LEU A 45 0.97 -11.65 6.43
C LEU A 45 0.05 -11.77 7.63
N ASN A 46 0.40 -11.07 8.70
CA ASN A 46 -0.47 -10.83 9.83
C ASN A 46 -1.58 -9.83 9.44
N GLN A 47 -2.82 -10.13 9.82
CA GLN A 47 -3.98 -9.27 9.62
C GLN A 47 -3.81 -7.88 10.26
N ARG A 48 -2.97 -7.75 11.30
CA ARG A 48 -2.55 -6.45 11.84
C ARG A 48 -2.08 -5.48 10.77
N MET A 49 -1.41 -5.97 9.71
CA MET A 49 -0.95 -5.14 8.58
C MET A 49 -2.10 -4.47 7.82
N VAL A 50 -3.27 -5.10 7.80
CA VAL A 50 -4.50 -4.59 7.19
C VAL A 50 -5.26 -3.67 8.15
N GLU A 51 -5.27 -4.02 9.44
CA GLU A 51 -6.01 -3.27 10.48
C GLU A 51 -5.37 -1.92 10.78
N GLU A 52 -4.05 -1.89 10.90
CA GLU A 52 -3.25 -0.69 11.21
C GLU A 52 -2.87 0.12 9.96
N ASP A 53 -3.37 -0.26 8.78
CA ASP A 53 -3.08 0.38 7.49
C ASP A 53 -1.56 0.47 7.16
N VAL A 54 -0.74 -0.45 7.68
CA VAL A 54 0.73 -0.44 7.58
C VAL A 54 1.20 -0.42 6.12
N LEU A 55 0.58 -1.26 5.29
CA LEU A 55 0.91 -1.43 3.87
C LEU A 55 -0.23 -0.91 2.98
N THR A 56 -0.78 0.26 3.32
CA THR A 56 -1.88 0.88 2.57
C THR A 56 -1.39 2.03 1.70
N SER A 57 -1.84 2.07 0.45
CA SER A 57 -1.52 3.11 -0.51
C SER A 57 -2.76 3.92 -0.92
N ILE A 58 -2.53 5.17 -1.32
CA ILE A 58 -3.55 6.01 -1.96
C ILE A 58 -3.25 6.02 -3.45
N HIS A 59 -4.23 5.62 -4.26
CA HIS A 59 -4.17 5.73 -5.71
C HIS A 59 -5.16 6.79 -6.15
N ILE A 60 -4.75 7.64 -7.08
CA ILE A 60 -5.59 8.69 -7.64
C ILE A 60 -5.66 8.44 -9.14
N GLU A 61 -6.86 8.21 -9.64
CA GLU A 61 -7.15 8.05 -11.07
C GLU A 61 -7.81 9.34 -11.59
N GLU A 62 -7.45 9.73 -12.80
CA GLU A 62 -8.03 10.87 -13.51
C GLU A 62 -8.95 10.35 -14.61
N HIS A 63 -10.21 10.76 -14.56
CA HIS A 63 -11.21 10.45 -15.58
C HIS A 63 -11.55 11.73 -16.35
N GLU A 64 -11.40 11.71 -17.68
CA GLU A 64 -11.65 12.86 -18.55
C GLU A 64 -12.73 12.57 -19.60
N ILE A 65 -13.68 13.50 -19.75
CA ILE A 65 -14.70 13.49 -20.80
C ILE A 65 -14.88 14.89 -21.36
N ASP A 66 -15.11 14.95 -22.66
CA ASP A 66 -15.37 16.18 -23.37
C ASP A 66 -16.74 16.17 -24.07
N ALA A 67 -17.30 17.37 -24.18
CA ALA A 67 -18.51 17.69 -24.91
C ALA A 67 -18.15 18.39 -26.22
N ARG A 68 -18.55 17.79 -27.35
CA ARG A 68 -18.14 18.22 -28.68
C ARG A 68 -19.31 18.68 -29.55
N ASP A 69 -18.99 19.50 -30.54
CA ASP A 69 -19.91 19.77 -31.64
C ASP A 69 -20.05 18.54 -32.55
N THR A 70 -21.27 18.01 -32.66
CA THR A 70 -21.58 16.96 -33.63
C THR A 70 -22.34 17.54 -34.82
N LYS A 71 -22.47 16.75 -35.90
CA LYS A 71 -23.26 17.14 -37.08
C LYS A 71 -24.75 17.36 -36.78
N LEU A 72 -25.26 16.72 -35.72
CA LEU A 72 -26.68 16.74 -35.35
C LEU A 72 -26.99 17.76 -34.26
N GLY A 73 -25.97 18.39 -33.68
CA GLY A 73 -26.06 19.32 -32.57
C GLY A 73 -24.86 19.19 -31.62
N PRO A 74 -24.67 20.14 -30.69
CA PRO A 74 -23.65 20.02 -29.66
C PRO A 74 -24.00 18.89 -28.67
N GLU A 75 -22.99 18.20 -28.15
CA GLU A 75 -23.14 17.40 -26.94
C GLU A 75 -23.24 18.34 -25.73
N GLU A 76 -24.08 17.96 -24.76
CA GLU A 76 -24.33 18.77 -23.57
C GLU A 76 -24.02 17.99 -22.31
N ILE A 77 -23.34 18.64 -21.37
CA ILE A 77 -23.16 18.14 -20.01
C ILE A 77 -24.38 18.60 -19.21
N THR A 78 -25.16 17.63 -18.71
CA THR A 78 -26.43 17.92 -18.05
C THR A 78 -26.82 16.80 -17.09
N ARG A 79 -27.61 17.18 -16.07
CA ARG A 79 -28.25 16.24 -15.14
C ARG A 79 -29.46 15.53 -15.76
N ASP A 80 -30.06 16.08 -16.83
CA ASP A 80 -31.22 15.47 -17.50
C ASP A 80 -30.81 14.33 -18.43
N ILE A 81 -30.53 13.16 -17.84
CA ILE A 81 -30.06 11.97 -18.56
C ILE A 81 -31.25 11.03 -18.84
N PRO A 82 -31.43 10.57 -20.09
CA PRO A 82 -32.54 9.69 -20.43
C PRO A 82 -32.41 8.30 -19.82
N ASN A 83 -33.52 7.77 -19.29
CA ASN A 83 -33.63 6.41 -18.73
C ASN A 83 -32.78 6.15 -17.47
N VAL A 84 -32.38 7.21 -16.76
CA VAL A 84 -31.67 7.11 -15.48
C VAL A 84 -32.60 7.56 -14.35
N GLY A 85 -32.64 6.79 -13.26
CA GLY A 85 -33.46 7.11 -12.08
C GLY A 85 -32.82 8.17 -11.19
N GLU A 86 -33.64 8.90 -10.42
CA GLU A 86 -33.21 9.95 -9.47
C GLU A 86 -32.16 9.45 -8.47
N ASP A 87 -32.24 8.18 -8.04
CA ASP A 87 -31.29 7.59 -7.08
C ASP A 87 -29.84 7.60 -7.60
N VAL A 88 -29.66 7.38 -8.91
CA VAL A 88 -28.33 7.37 -9.56
C VAL A 88 -27.81 8.80 -9.79
N LEU A 89 -28.73 9.76 -9.92
CA LEU A 89 -28.40 11.18 -10.12
C LEU A 89 -28.19 11.93 -8.80
N ALA A 90 -28.35 11.27 -7.65
CA ALA A 90 -28.36 11.90 -6.33
C ALA A 90 -27.03 12.59 -5.98
N ASP A 91 -25.91 12.05 -6.47
CA ASP A 91 -24.57 12.61 -6.23
C ASP A 91 -24.10 13.60 -7.32
N LEU A 92 -24.91 13.84 -8.35
CA LEU A 92 -24.63 14.84 -9.39
C LEU A 92 -25.13 16.22 -8.97
N ASP A 93 -24.35 17.26 -9.31
CA ASP A 93 -24.75 18.66 -9.17
C ASP A 93 -25.78 19.06 -10.24
N ASP A 94 -26.25 20.31 -10.19
CA ASP A 94 -27.25 20.83 -11.13
C ASP A 94 -26.77 20.83 -12.61
N ARG A 95 -25.46 20.72 -12.86
CA ARG A 95 -24.87 20.61 -14.20
C ARG A 95 -24.71 19.16 -14.64
N GLY A 96 -24.94 18.18 -13.77
CA GLY A 96 -24.73 16.77 -14.05
C GLY A 96 -23.31 16.29 -13.74
N ILE A 97 -22.53 17.01 -12.92
CA ILE A 97 -21.18 16.62 -12.54
C ILE A 97 -21.17 16.13 -11.10
N VAL A 98 -20.49 15.02 -10.82
CA VAL A 98 -20.40 14.46 -9.47
C VAL A 98 -19.81 15.45 -8.47
N ARG A 99 -20.40 15.52 -7.27
CA ARG A 99 -19.93 16.40 -6.20
C ARG A 99 -18.63 15.88 -5.57
N ILE A 100 -17.75 16.81 -5.18
CA ILE A 100 -16.53 16.48 -4.41
C ILE A 100 -16.94 15.88 -3.06
N GLY A 101 -16.30 14.78 -2.68
CA GLY A 101 -16.56 14.03 -1.46
C GLY A 101 -17.53 12.87 -1.61
N ALA A 102 -18.21 12.73 -2.76
CA ALA A 102 -19.05 11.57 -3.06
C ALA A 102 -18.23 10.28 -3.09
N ASP A 103 -18.81 9.20 -2.56
CA ASP A 103 -18.26 7.84 -2.65
C ASP A 103 -18.87 7.18 -3.87
N VAL A 104 -18.04 6.87 -4.85
CA VAL A 104 -18.46 6.32 -6.15
C VAL A 104 -18.01 4.86 -6.28
N ARG A 105 -18.82 4.07 -6.96
CA ARG A 105 -18.58 2.66 -7.27
C ARG A 105 -18.65 2.43 -8.77
N ASP A 106 -18.20 1.25 -9.18
CA ASP A 106 -18.34 0.75 -10.54
C ASP A 106 -19.76 0.99 -11.10
N GLY A 107 -19.82 1.70 -12.23
CA GLY A 107 -21.06 2.00 -12.94
C GLY A 107 -21.74 3.31 -12.54
N ASP A 108 -21.32 3.96 -11.46
CA ASP A 108 -21.86 5.27 -11.06
C ASP A 108 -21.48 6.34 -12.08
N ILE A 109 -22.36 7.33 -12.25
CA ILE A 109 -22.16 8.42 -13.21
C ILE A 109 -21.26 9.47 -12.58
N LEU A 110 -20.13 9.77 -13.22
CA LEU A 110 -19.22 10.86 -12.82
C LEU A 110 -19.61 12.17 -13.50
N VAL A 111 -19.96 12.11 -14.78
CA VAL A 111 -20.35 13.27 -15.59
C VAL A 111 -21.47 12.85 -16.52
N GLY A 112 -22.64 13.44 -16.31
CA GLY A 112 -23.81 13.32 -17.16
C GLY A 112 -23.58 13.98 -18.50
N LYS A 113 -23.58 13.20 -19.59
CA LYS A 113 -23.42 13.70 -20.95
C LYS A 113 -24.50 13.13 -21.85
N VAL A 114 -25.12 14.00 -22.62
CA VAL A 114 -26.11 13.62 -23.63
C VAL A 114 -25.64 14.03 -25.02
N THR A 115 -25.79 13.10 -25.97
CA THR A 115 -25.47 13.33 -27.38
C THR A 115 -26.77 13.35 -28.20
N PRO A 116 -26.98 14.35 -29.06
CA PRO A 116 -28.14 14.38 -29.94
C PRO A 116 -28.13 13.19 -30.90
N LYS A 117 -29.26 12.50 -31.00
CA LYS A 117 -29.48 11.34 -31.86
C LYS A 117 -30.44 11.73 -32.99
N GLY A 118 -30.07 11.41 -34.22
CA GLY A 118 -30.96 11.61 -35.37
C GLY A 118 -32.19 10.70 -35.29
N GLU A 119 -33.26 11.07 -35.96
CA GLU A 119 -34.46 10.22 -36.09
C GLU A 119 -34.09 8.92 -36.82
N THR A 120 -33.99 7.83 -36.05
CA THR A 120 -33.91 6.46 -36.59
C THR A 120 -35.31 5.87 -36.59
N GLU A 121 -35.68 5.14 -37.66
CA GLU A 121 -36.91 4.34 -37.66
C GLU A 121 -36.89 3.37 -36.48
N LEU A 122 -37.90 3.50 -35.60
CA LEU A 122 -38.07 2.61 -34.45
C LEU A 122 -38.48 1.23 -34.94
N THR A 123 -38.03 0.19 -34.24
CA THR A 123 -38.57 -1.15 -34.49
C THR A 123 -40.06 -1.19 -34.15
N PRO A 124 -40.85 -2.07 -34.78
CA PRO A 124 -42.27 -2.24 -34.44
C PRO A 124 -42.50 -2.45 -32.94
N GLU A 125 -41.58 -3.14 -32.25
CA GLU A 125 -41.58 -3.40 -30.81
C GLU A 125 -41.38 -2.12 -29.98
N GLU A 126 -40.38 -1.28 -30.31
CA GLU A 126 -40.16 0.01 -29.63
C GLU A 126 -41.32 0.98 -29.88
N ARG A 127 -41.88 0.95 -31.09
CA ARG A 127 -43.06 1.76 -31.44
C ARG A 127 -44.29 1.34 -30.65
N LEU A 128 -44.48 0.04 -30.44
CA LEU A 128 -45.55 -0.49 -29.60
C LEU A 128 -45.35 -0.11 -28.13
N LEU A 129 -44.14 -0.26 -27.60
CA LEU A 129 -43.81 0.12 -26.22
C LEU A 129 -44.11 1.60 -25.97
N ARG A 130 -43.68 2.50 -26.86
CA ARG A 130 -43.99 3.93 -26.76
C ARG A 130 -45.48 4.24 -26.84
N ALA A 131 -46.22 3.52 -27.68
CA ALA A 131 -47.67 3.69 -27.78
C ALA A 131 -48.42 3.25 -26.51
N ILE A 132 -47.91 2.23 -25.80
CA ILE A 132 -48.48 1.73 -24.55
C ILE A 132 -48.15 2.67 -23.37
N PHE A 133 -46.90 3.11 -23.26
CA PHE A 133 -46.43 3.92 -22.13
C PHE A 133 -46.57 5.43 -22.33
N GLY A 134 -46.93 5.88 -23.54
CA GLY A 134 -47.07 7.31 -23.85
C GLY A 134 -45.75 8.08 -23.82
N GLU A 135 -44.61 7.38 -23.83
CA GLU A 135 -43.29 7.99 -23.81
C GLU A 135 -42.98 8.68 -25.14
N LYS A 136 -42.73 9.99 -25.08
CA LYS A 136 -42.25 10.76 -26.24
C LYS A 136 -40.88 10.25 -26.66
N ALA A 137 -40.61 10.33 -27.97
CA ALA A 137 -39.27 10.11 -28.48
C ALA A 137 -38.32 11.11 -27.81
N ARG A 138 -37.35 10.60 -27.04
CA ARG A 138 -36.22 11.43 -26.59
C ARG A 138 -35.24 11.54 -27.75
N GLU A 139 -34.91 12.76 -28.12
CA GLU A 139 -33.99 13.09 -29.23
C GLU A 139 -32.52 12.96 -28.84
N VAL A 140 -32.24 12.63 -27.58
CA VAL A 140 -30.88 12.51 -27.03
C VAL A 140 -30.60 11.11 -26.52
N ARG A 141 -29.32 10.72 -26.56
CA ARG A 141 -28.81 9.46 -26.02
C ARG A 141 -27.83 9.74 -24.88
N ASP A 142 -27.88 8.92 -23.84
CA ASP A 142 -26.87 8.89 -22.77
C ASP A 142 -25.50 8.44 -23.30
N THR A 143 -24.50 9.32 -23.15
CA THR A 143 -23.07 9.09 -23.42
C THR A 143 -22.21 9.54 -22.22
N SER A 144 -22.81 9.49 -21.02
CA SER A 144 -22.20 9.91 -19.77
C SER A 144 -20.94 9.13 -19.43
N MET A 145 -20.04 9.79 -18.72
CA MET A 145 -18.89 9.15 -18.09
C MET A 145 -19.35 8.38 -16.87
N LYS A 146 -18.98 7.10 -16.81
CA LYS A 146 -19.21 6.21 -15.67
C LYS A 146 -17.89 5.75 -15.09
N VAL A 147 -17.88 5.43 -13.81
CA VAL A 147 -16.72 4.79 -13.17
C VAL A 147 -16.43 3.45 -13.86
N PRO A 148 -15.18 3.19 -14.29
CA PRO A 148 -14.81 1.91 -14.90
C PRO A 148 -15.00 0.71 -13.97
N HIS A 149 -15.06 -0.47 -14.59
CA HIS A 149 -15.20 -1.73 -13.85
C HIS A 149 -14.03 -1.98 -12.89
N GLY A 150 -14.38 -2.35 -11.64
CA GLY A 150 -13.40 -2.64 -10.59
C GLY A 150 -12.76 -1.40 -9.95
N GLU A 151 -13.20 -0.19 -10.30
CA GLU A 151 -12.80 1.03 -9.64
C GLU A 151 -13.86 1.49 -8.64
N SER A 152 -13.39 2.02 -7.51
CA SER A 152 -14.24 2.66 -6.50
C SER A 152 -13.38 3.63 -5.72
N GLY A 153 -13.99 4.67 -5.16
CA GLY A 153 -13.24 5.65 -4.40
C GLY A 153 -14.05 6.87 -4.06
N LYS A 154 -13.35 7.89 -3.55
CA LYS A 154 -13.91 9.18 -3.22
C LYS A 154 -13.50 10.20 -4.27
N VAL A 155 -14.45 10.99 -4.74
CA VAL A 155 -14.14 12.12 -5.62
C VAL A 155 -13.42 13.18 -4.80
N ILE A 156 -12.15 13.45 -5.12
CA ILE A 156 -11.33 14.43 -4.40
C ILE A 156 -11.23 15.77 -5.11
N GLY A 157 -11.52 15.82 -6.40
CA GLY A 157 -11.42 17.03 -7.19
C GLY A 157 -12.14 16.91 -8.51
N VAL A 158 -12.66 18.03 -8.97
CA VAL A 158 -13.24 18.19 -10.30
C VAL A 158 -12.62 19.43 -10.92
N ARG A 159 -12.16 19.32 -12.16
CA ARG A 159 -11.71 20.45 -12.96
C ARG A 159 -12.55 20.54 -14.22
N VAL A 160 -13.12 21.71 -14.46
CA VAL A 160 -13.93 21.99 -15.64
C VAL A 160 -13.17 23.02 -16.46
N PHE A 161 -13.01 22.74 -17.74
CA PHE A 161 -12.46 23.64 -18.74
C PHE A 161 -13.56 23.94 -19.74
N SER A 162 -13.75 25.22 -20.09
CA SER A 162 -14.78 25.59 -21.06
C SER A 162 -14.26 26.66 -22.02
N ARG A 163 -14.63 26.50 -23.28
CA ARG A 163 -14.24 27.42 -24.36
C ARG A 163 -14.80 28.82 -24.13
N GLU A 164 -15.92 28.95 -23.44
CA GLU A 164 -16.51 30.25 -23.11
C GLU A 164 -15.63 31.06 -22.14
N TYR A 165 -14.81 30.39 -21.35
CA TYR A 165 -13.89 31.02 -20.38
C TYR A 165 -12.46 31.17 -20.92
N ASP A 166 -12.27 31.07 -22.23
CA ASP A 166 -10.98 31.23 -22.92
C ASP A 166 -9.92 30.17 -22.53
N ASP A 167 -10.38 28.97 -22.15
CA ASP A 167 -9.50 27.81 -21.94
C ASP A 167 -9.03 27.22 -23.28
N ASP A 168 -7.76 26.79 -23.34
CA ASP A 168 -7.17 26.15 -24.53
C ASP A 168 -7.68 24.72 -24.70
N LEU A 169 -8.75 24.58 -25.51
CA LEU A 169 -9.41 23.31 -25.81
C LEU A 169 -9.21 22.91 -27.28
N ALA A 170 -9.16 21.60 -27.53
CA ALA A 170 -9.04 21.06 -28.87
C ALA A 170 -10.18 21.55 -29.80
N PRO A 171 -9.94 21.77 -31.11
CA PRO A 171 -10.96 22.23 -32.04
C PRO A 171 -12.22 21.35 -32.00
N GLY A 172 -13.40 21.98 -31.90
CA GLY A 172 -14.69 21.30 -31.77
C GLY A 172 -15.07 20.79 -30.37
N VAL A 173 -14.24 21.01 -29.34
CA VAL A 173 -14.59 20.77 -27.93
C VAL A 173 -15.11 22.04 -27.27
N ASN A 174 -16.32 21.99 -26.71
CA ASN A 174 -16.96 23.12 -26.04
C ASN A 174 -16.63 23.14 -24.54
N GLU A 175 -16.68 21.98 -23.91
CA GLU A 175 -16.42 21.80 -22.48
C GLU A 175 -15.68 20.48 -22.24
N MET A 176 -14.80 20.46 -21.25
CA MET A 176 -14.04 19.28 -20.83
C MET A 176 -14.04 19.21 -19.31
N VAL A 177 -14.43 18.04 -18.78
CA VAL A 177 -14.50 17.79 -17.34
C VAL A 177 -13.53 16.68 -16.97
N ARG A 178 -12.68 16.96 -15.98
CA ARG A 178 -11.79 16.00 -15.32
C ARG A 178 -12.26 15.73 -13.91
N VAL A 179 -12.40 14.46 -13.57
CA VAL A 179 -12.78 14.00 -12.24
C VAL A 179 -11.64 13.17 -11.65
N TYR A 180 -11.16 13.57 -10.48
CA TYR A 180 -10.13 12.87 -9.73
C TYR A 180 -10.79 11.96 -8.68
N VAL A 181 -10.62 10.64 -8.85
CA VAL A 181 -11.14 9.64 -7.93
C VAL A 181 -9.96 9.06 -7.15
N ALA A 182 -9.99 9.21 -5.83
CA ALA A 182 -8.99 8.65 -4.95
C ALA A 182 -9.51 7.39 -4.26
N GLN A 183 -8.69 6.34 -4.27
CA GLN A 183 -8.97 5.07 -3.63
C GLN A 183 -7.86 4.73 -2.63
N LYS A 184 -8.26 4.33 -1.43
CA LYS A 184 -7.33 3.81 -0.41
C LYS A 184 -7.29 2.29 -0.55
N ARG A 185 -6.17 1.76 -1.05
CA ARG A 185 -5.98 0.32 -1.27
C ARG A 185 -5.18 -0.27 -0.11
N LYS A 186 -5.87 -1.05 0.72
CA LYS A 186 -5.23 -1.90 1.73
C LYS A 186 -4.54 -3.08 1.05
N ILE A 187 -3.54 -3.65 1.71
CA ILE A 187 -2.89 -4.90 1.28
C ILE A 187 -3.92 -6.04 1.24
N GLN A 188 -3.87 -6.84 0.17
CA GLN A 188 -4.78 -7.97 -0.07
C GLN A 188 -4.01 -9.23 -0.51
N ASP A 189 -4.67 -10.38 -0.41
CA ASP A 189 -4.17 -11.61 -1.01
C ASP A 189 -3.98 -11.42 -2.52
N GLY A 190 -2.82 -11.83 -3.04
CA GLY A 190 -2.43 -11.61 -4.43
C GLY A 190 -1.58 -10.37 -4.67
N ASP A 191 -1.47 -9.46 -3.70
CA ASP A 191 -0.56 -8.32 -3.81
C ASP A 191 0.90 -8.77 -3.78
N LYS A 192 1.76 -8.02 -4.46
CA LYS A 192 3.18 -8.34 -4.57
C LYS A 192 4.00 -7.52 -3.60
N LEU A 193 4.77 -8.21 -2.76
CA LEU A 193 5.76 -7.61 -1.87
C LEU A 193 7.18 -7.98 -2.30
N ALA A 194 8.13 -7.13 -1.97
CA ALA A 194 9.54 -7.40 -2.18
C ALA A 194 10.40 -6.76 -1.09
N GLY A 195 11.40 -7.49 -0.63
CA GLY A 195 12.50 -6.93 0.16
C GLY A 195 13.60 -6.34 -0.72
N ARG A 196 14.60 -5.75 -0.06
CA ARG A 196 15.72 -5.05 -0.71
C ARG A 196 16.74 -5.99 -1.38
N HIS A 197 16.67 -7.29 -1.08
CA HIS A 197 17.61 -8.31 -1.56
C HIS A 197 17.04 -9.19 -2.68
N GLY A 198 16.08 -8.66 -3.45
CA GLY A 198 15.45 -9.38 -4.57
C GLY A 198 14.54 -10.53 -4.15
N ASN A 199 14.27 -10.68 -2.85
CA ASN A 199 13.25 -11.56 -2.30
C ASN A 199 11.87 -10.96 -2.58
N LYS A 200 11.30 -11.33 -3.73
CA LYS A 200 9.94 -10.97 -4.13
C LYS A 200 8.99 -12.14 -3.86
N GLY A 201 7.75 -11.81 -3.55
CA GLY A 201 6.70 -12.78 -3.33
C GLY A 201 5.32 -12.19 -3.51
N VAL A 202 4.34 -13.06 -3.60
CA VAL A 202 2.92 -12.68 -3.62
C VAL A 202 2.34 -13.03 -2.26
N VAL A 203 1.47 -12.17 -1.72
CA VAL A 203 0.72 -12.46 -0.50
C VAL A 203 -0.17 -13.67 -0.78
N GLY A 204 0.21 -14.82 -0.22
CA GLY A 204 -0.51 -16.08 -0.38
C GLY A 204 -1.68 -16.19 0.59
N ARG A 205 -1.52 -15.64 1.80
CA ARG A 205 -2.59 -15.60 2.80
C ARG A 205 -2.35 -14.51 3.85
N ILE A 206 -3.39 -13.77 4.19
CA ILE A 206 -3.47 -12.94 5.38
C ILE A 206 -4.13 -13.76 6.51
N LEU A 207 -3.45 -13.89 7.65
CA LEU A 207 -3.91 -14.67 8.81
C LEU A 207 -4.31 -13.76 9.98
N PRO A 208 -5.33 -14.16 10.77
CA PRO A 208 -5.61 -13.52 12.05
C PRO A 208 -4.37 -13.48 12.96
N ALA A 209 -4.26 -12.46 13.80
CA ALA A 209 -3.08 -12.27 14.64
C ALA A 209 -2.86 -13.40 15.65
N GLU A 210 -3.95 -14.03 16.11
CA GLU A 210 -3.93 -15.18 17.02
C GLU A 210 -3.43 -16.48 16.38
N ASP A 211 -3.56 -16.61 15.06
CA ASP A 211 -3.10 -17.79 14.31
C ASP A 211 -1.61 -17.70 13.96
N MET A 212 -1.02 -16.51 14.05
CA MET A 212 0.39 -16.28 13.72
C MET A 212 1.31 -16.88 14.77
N PRO A 213 2.47 -17.43 14.38
CA PRO A 213 3.56 -17.67 15.31
C PRO A 213 3.91 -16.42 16.10
N PHE A 214 4.13 -16.56 17.40
CA PHE A 214 4.42 -15.44 18.28
C PHE A 214 5.64 -15.71 19.18
N LEU A 215 6.30 -14.63 19.58
CA LEU A 215 7.45 -14.64 20.48
C LEU A 215 7.02 -14.97 21.92
N PRO A 216 7.95 -15.39 22.82
CA PRO A 216 7.62 -15.75 24.19
C PRO A 216 6.97 -14.63 25.02
N ASP A 217 7.10 -13.37 24.59
CA ASP A 217 6.45 -12.21 25.21
C ASP A 217 5.03 -11.92 24.70
N GLY A 218 4.51 -12.78 23.82
CA GLY A 218 3.19 -12.66 23.22
C GLY A 218 3.15 -11.87 21.91
N THR A 219 4.28 -11.34 21.43
CA THR A 219 4.31 -10.53 20.20
C THR A 219 4.20 -11.43 18.96
N PRO A 220 3.12 -11.32 18.15
CA PRO A 220 3.01 -12.09 16.92
C PRO A 220 3.95 -11.55 15.84
N VAL A 221 4.45 -12.43 14.98
CA VAL A 221 5.23 -12.01 13.81
C VAL A 221 4.31 -11.34 12.77
N ASP A 222 4.87 -10.44 11.98
CA ASP A 222 4.12 -9.67 10.96
C ASP A 222 4.07 -10.39 9.61
N ILE A 223 5.15 -11.09 9.28
CA ILE A 223 5.34 -11.71 7.98
C ILE A 223 6.14 -13.00 8.12
N ILE A 224 5.72 -14.05 7.41
CA ILE A 224 6.43 -15.33 7.38
C ILE A 224 6.95 -15.57 5.97
N LEU A 225 8.27 -15.74 5.87
CA LEU A 225 8.98 -16.02 4.62
C LEU A 225 9.48 -17.46 4.59
N ASN A 226 9.53 -18.04 3.39
CA ASN A 226 9.99 -19.40 3.19
C ASN A 226 11.52 -19.51 3.27
N THR A 227 12.02 -20.46 4.06
CA THR A 227 13.45 -20.74 4.19
C THR A 227 14.06 -21.30 2.91
N HIS A 228 13.29 -22.06 2.12
CA HIS A 228 13.81 -22.76 0.93
C HIS A 228 14.31 -21.81 -0.18
N GLY A 229 13.78 -20.58 -0.22
CA GLY A 229 14.14 -19.58 -1.24
C GLY A 229 15.52 -18.95 -1.01
N VAL A 230 16.01 -18.91 0.23
CA VAL A 230 17.22 -18.17 0.61
C VAL A 230 18.50 -18.83 0.10
N PRO A 231 18.80 -20.13 0.39
CA PRO A 231 20.07 -20.72 -0.03
C PRO A 231 20.21 -20.85 -1.55
N ARG A 232 19.08 -21.06 -2.25
CA ARG A 232 19.08 -21.22 -3.72
C ARG A 232 19.38 -19.93 -4.47
N ARG A 233 19.05 -18.77 -3.89
CA ARG A 233 19.21 -17.45 -4.53
C ARG A 233 20.50 -16.74 -4.13
N MET A 234 21.26 -17.29 -3.18
CA MET A 234 22.50 -16.70 -2.66
C MET A 234 22.33 -15.25 -2.18
N ASN A 235 21.12 -14.90 -1.72
CA ASN A 235 20.78 -13.57 -1.22
C ASN A 235 20.71 -13.55 0.32
N ILE A 236 21.80 -14.00 0.95
CA ILE A 236 21.97 -14.10 2.41
C ILE A 236 21.85 -12.73 3.10
N GLY A 237 22.05 -11.63 2.35
CA GLY A 237 21.90 -10.28 2.87
C GLY A 237 20.59 -10.02 3.61
N GLN A 238 19.47 -10.63 3.19
CA GLN A 238 18.18 -10.50 3.90
C GLN A 238 18.22 -11.11 5.31
N VAL A 239 19.01 -12.15 5.53
CA VAL A 239 19.17 -12.78 6.86
C VAL A 239 20.05 -11.89 7.75
N LEU A 240 21.13 -11.34 7.18
CA LEU A 240 21.97 -10.36 7.88
C LEU A 240 21.18 -9.09 8.25
N GLU A 241 20.31 -8.65 7.34
CA GLU A 241 19.38 -7.52 7.56
C GLU A 241 18.41 -7.80 8.71
N ILE A 242 17.86 -9.02 8.84
CA ILE A 242 17.00 -9.37 9.98
C ILE A 242 17.77 -9.33 11.29
N HIS A 243 18.99 -9.89 11.33
CA HIS A 243 19.80 -9.90 12.55
C HIS A 243 20.12 -8.47 13.00
N LEU A 244 20.56 -7.62 12.07
CA LEU A 244 20.82 -6.21 12.36
C LEU A 244 19.54 -5.44 12.68
N GLY A 245 18.43 -5.74 12.00
CA GLY A 245 17.14 -5.12 12.25
C GLY A 245 16.60 -5.44 13.65
N TRP A 246 16.78 -6.67 14.12
CA TRP A 246 16.46 -7.04 15.51
C TRP A 246 17.32 -6.28 16.51
N LEU A 247 18.63 -6.18 16.25
CA LEU A 247 19.55 -5.41 17.09
C LEU A 247 19.16 -3.92 17.14
N ALA A 248 18.83 -3.32 16.01
CA ALA A 248 18.35 -1.94 15.92
C ALA A 248 17.04 -1.74 16.69
N LYS A 249 16.13 -2.72 16.62
CA LYS A 249 14.85 -2.69 17.33
C LYS A 249 15.03 -2.83 18.85
N ALA A 250 15.81 -3.80 19.30
CA ALA A 250 16.01 -4.08 20.73
C ALA A 250 17.02 -3.13 21.39
N GLY A 251 17.98 -2.61 20.63
CA GLY A 251 19.18 -1.98 21.15
C GLY A 251 20.18 -2.99 21.72
N TRP A 252 21.38 -2.53 22.01
CA TRP A 252 22.44 -3.35 22.61
C TRP A 252 23.30 -2.53 23.59
N SER A 253 24.03 -3.24 24.43
CA SER A 253 25.02 -2.65 25.34
C SER A 253 26.17 -3.63 25.50
N VAL A 254 27.35 -3.24 25.04
CA VAL A 254 28.53 -4.10 25.02
C VAL A 254 29.28 -4.01 26.35
N ASP A 255 29.53 -5.14 27.00
CA ASP A 255 30.42 -5.20 28.17
C ASP A 255 31.89 -5.16 27.71
N THR A 256 32.50 -3.99 27.84
CA THR A 256 33.90 -3.74 27.45
C THR A 256 34.92 -4.50 28.31
N ASN A 257 34.51 -5.03 29.47
CA ASN A 257 35.37 -5.82 30.35
C ASN A 257 35.17 -7.34 30.18
N SER A 258 34.33 -7.76 29.24
CA SER A 258 34.03 -9.17 29.02
C SER A 258 35.28 -9.95 28.59
N ASP A 259 35.44 -11.15 29.15
CA ASP A 259 36.50 -12.09 28.78
C ASP A 259 36.18 -12.94 27.54
N ASP A 260 34.99 -12.78 26.94
CA ASP A 260 34.60 -13.51 25.72
C ASP A 260 35.51 -13.10 24.54
N PRO A 261 36.25 -14.05 23.92
CA PRO A 261 37.11 -13.77 22.77
C PRO A 261 36.37 -13.11 21.60
N LYS A 262 35.08 -13.42 21.40
CA LYS A 262 34.27 -12.82 20.32
C LYS A 262 33.94 -11.35 20.60
N ILE A 263 33.66 -11.01 21.86
CA ILE A 263 33.41 -9.62 22.25
C ILE A 263 34.70 -8.81 22.15
N LYS A 264 35.84 -9.37 22.58
CA LYS A 264 37.15 -8.72 22.41
C LYS A 264 37.50 -8.46 20.94
N ALA A 265 37.30 -9.46 20.07
CA ALA A 265 37.54 -9.31 18.64
C ALA A 265 36.61 -8.26 18.00
N MET A 266 35.35 -8.18 18.43
CA MET A 266 34.42 -7.15 17.99
C MET A 266 34.85 -5.76 18.44
N LEU A 267 35.29 -5.59 19.70
CA LEU A 267 35.72 -4.30 20.25
C LEU A 267 36.94 -3.70 19.53
N GLU A 268 37.77 -4.53 18.88
CA GLU A 268 38.90 -4.05 18.06
C GLU A 268 38.46 -3.35 16.76
N GLN A 269 37.26 -3.65 16.27
CA GLN A 269 36.73 -3.15 14.98
C GLN A 269 35.60 -2.13 15.17
N LEU A 270 34.78 -2.35 16.20
CA LEU A 270 33.58 -1.56 16.47
C LEU A 270 33.97 -0.16 17.03
N PRO A 271 33.48 0.94 16.43
CA PRO A 271 33.64 2.28 16.99
C PRO A 271 33.05 2.40 18.40
N GLU A 272 33.69 3.19 19.27
CA GLU A 272 33.23 3.41 20.66
C GLU A 272 31.80 3.96 20.74
N GLU A 273 31.39 4.74 19.74
CA GLU A 273 30.03 5.30 19.62
C GLU A 273 28.95 4.22 19.51
N LEU A 274 29.30 3.02 19.04
CA LEU A 274 28.38 1.89 18.88
C LEU A 274 28.43 0.90 20.05
N TYR A 275 29.10 1.22 21.15
CA TYR A 275 29.15 0.32 22.32
C TYR A 275 27.81 0.28 23.07
N ASP A 276 27.05 1.37 23.05
CA ASP A 276 25.75 1.45 23.69
C ASP A 276 24.73 2.13 22.77
N VAL A 277 23.79 1.35 22.26
CA VAL A 277 22.77 1.83 21.31
C VAL A 277 21.38 1.55 21.88
N PRO A 278 20.52 2.57 22.00
CA PRO A 278 19.18 2.39 22.54
C PRO A 278 18.28 1.60 21.58
N ALA A 279 17.17 1.09 22.11
CA ALA A 279 16.10 0.49 21.29
C ALA A 279 15.56 1.48 20.26
N ASP A 280 14.99 0.96 19.17
CA ASP A 280 14.42 1.74 18.06
C ASP A 280 15.41 2.73 17.40
N SER A 281 16.69 2.36 17.33
CA SER A 281 17.73 3.18 16.71
C SER A 281 17.83 2.94 15.20
N LEU A 282 18.13 4.00 14.44
CA LEU A 282 18.48 3.88 13.03
C LEU A 282 19.94 3.44 12.89
N THR A 283 20.20 2.47 12.01
CA THR A 283 21.55 1.95 11.73
C THR A 283 21.86 2.06 10.25
N ALA A 284 23.11 2.38 9.92
CA ALA A 284 23.59 2.48 8.54
C ALA A 284 24.71 1.47 8.28
N THR A 285 24.61 0.72 7.19
CA THR A 285 25.67 -0.18 6.70
C THR A 285 26.06 0.22 5.28
N PRO A 286 27.17 0.96 5.11
CA PRO A 286 27.64 1.36 3.80
C PRO A 286 27.89 0.16 2.88
N VAL A 287 27.64 0.34 1.58
CA VAL A 287 27.86 -0.72 0.61
C VAL A 287 29.37 -0.99 0.52
N PHE A 288 29.77 -2.26 0.72
CA PHE A 288 31.16 -2.75 0.75
C PHE A 288 32.01 -2.36 1.96
N ASP A 289 31.46 -1.66 2.95
CA ASP A 289 32.18 -1.24 4.18
C ASP A 289 31.28 -1.34 5.44
N GLY A 290 30.19 -2.10 5.34
CA GLY A 290 29.22 -2.28 6.41
C GLY A 290 29.66 -3.31 7.47
N ALA A 291 28.72 -3.63 8.36
CA ALA A 291 28.96 -4.52 9.49
C ALA A 291 29.51 -5.91 9.06
N SER A 292 30.54 -6.37 9.76
CA SER A 292 31.13 -7.69 9.59
C SER A 292 30.30 -8.77 10.27
N ASN A 293 30.54 -10.04 9.90
CA ASN A 293 29.84 -11.17 10.54
C ASN A 293 30.26 -11.33 12.01
N GLU A 294 31.52 -11.02 12.31
CA GLU A 294 32.09 -11.02 13.65
C GLU A 294 31.41 -9.97 14.54
N GLU A 295 31.23 -8.75 14.02
CA GLU A 295 30.50 -7.68 14.69
C GLU A 295 29.06 -8.07 14.96
N LEU A 296 28.31 -8.51 13.95
CA LEU A 296 26.91 -8.92 14.12
C LEU A 296 26.75 -10.03 15.15
N SER A 297 27.62 -11.05 15.10
CA SER A 297 27.57 -12.18 16.05
C SER A 297 27.89 -11.74 17.48
N GLY A 298 28.83 -10.81 17.67
CA GLY A 298 29.16 -10.24 18.98
C GLY A 298 28.04 -9.34 19.52
N LEU A 299 27.40 -8.57 18.64
CA LEU A 299 26.29 -7.68 19.00
C LEU A 299 25.04 -8.47 19.40
N LEU A 300 24.70 -9.58 18.72
CA LEU A 300 23.58 -10.45 19.11
C LEU A 300 23.68 -10.94 20.56
N ARG A 301 24.91 -11.25 21.02
CA ARG A 301 25.21 -11.63 22.41
C ARG A 301 25.04 -10.47 23.41
N SER A 302 25.10 -9.23 22.92
CA SER A 302 25.03 -7.99 23.69
C SER A 302 23.66 -7.30 23.56
N SER A 303 22.69 -7.97 22.92
CA SER A 303 21.33 -7.47 22.77
C SER A 303 20.67 -7.20 24.12
N ARG A 304 19.95 -6.07 24.19
CA ARG A 304 19.19 -5.70 25.40
C ARG A 304 17.99 -6.63 25.57
N PRO A 305 17.65 -6.98 26.83
CA PRO A 305 16.42 -7.70 27.09
C PRO A 305 15.19 -6.82 26.83
N ASN A 306 14.03 -7.46 26.67
CA ASN A 306 12.76 -6.76 26.62
C ASN A 306 12.37 -6.17 27.99
N ARG A 307 11.17 -5.57 28.07
CA ARG A 307 10.64 -4.96 29.31
C ARG A 307 10.62 -5.89 30.52
N ASP A 308 10.52 -7.20 30.30
CA ASP A 308 10.42 -8.23 31.34
C ASP A 308 11.79 -8.80 31.72
N GLY A 309 12.88 -8.24 31.19
CA GLY A 309 14.24 -8.71 31.44
C GLY A 309 14.62 -9.97 30.66
N ILE A 310 13.79 -10.38 29.68
CA ILE A 310 13.98 -11.59 28.89
C ILE A 310 14.66 -11.23 27.57
N ARG A 311 15.71 -11.96 27.23
CA ARG A 311 16.30 -11.93 25.89
C ARG A 311 15.58 -12.94 25.01
N LEU A 312 14.92 -12.46 23.97
CA LEU A 312 14.05 -13.26 23.11
C LEU A 312 14.80 -14.00 21.99
N VAL A 313 15.96 -13.47 21.59
CA VAL A 313 16.78 -13.98 20.49
C VAL A 313 18.12 -14.47 21.01
N ASP A 314 18.55 -15.64 20.53
CA ASP A 314 19.83 -16.26 20.88
C ASP A 314 21.03 -15.61 20.16
N ASP A 315 22.23 -16.14 20.40
CA ASP A 315 23.45 -15.63 19.78
C ASP A 315 23.62 -16.00 18.30
N TYR A 316 22.69 -16.76 17.73
CA TYR A 316 22.61 -17.10 16.32
C TYR A 316 21.54 -16.30 15.58
N GLY A 317 20.83 -15.39 16.27
CA GLY A 317 19.76 -14.60 15.67
C GLY A 317 18.44 -15.38 15.55
N LYS A 318 18.21 -16.38 16.41
CA LYS A 318 16.98 -17.19 16.41
C LYS A 318 16.20 -17.03 17.70
N ALA A 319 14.88 -17.11 17.62
CA ALA A 319 13.96 -17.10 18.76
C ALA A 319 13.18 -18.42 18.86
N GLU A 320 12.77 -18.78 20.07
CA GLU A 320 11.75 -19.80 20.27
C GLU A 320 10.38 -19.18 19.94
N LEU A 321 9.70 -19.72 18.93
CA LEU A 321 8.35 -19.30 18.56
C LEU A 321 7.33 -20.29 19.11
N ILE A 322 6.14 -19.78 19.40
CA ILE A 322 4.98 -20.58 19.80
C ILE A 322 3.97 -20.56 18.66
N ASP A 323 3.42 -21.72 18.32
CA ASP A 323 2.38 -21.83 17.30
C ASP A 323 1.06 -21.24 17.83
N GLY A 324 0.56 -20.19 17.19
CA GLY A 324 -0.71 -19.54 17.54
C GLY A 324 -1.92 -20.47 17.49
N ARG A 325 -1.88 -21.51 16.65
CA ARG A 325 -3.02 -22.43 16.46
C ARG A 325 -3.08 -23.55 17.48
N SER A 326 -1.94 -24.16 17.81
CA SER A 326 -1.88 -25.27 18.76
C SER A 326 -1.54 -24.82 20.18
N GLY A 327 -0.84 -23.70 20.34
CA GLY A 327 -0.28 -23.23 21.60
C GLY A 327 1.02 -23.94 22.01
N GLU A 328 1.53 -24.86 21.19
CA GLU A 328 2.76 -25.59 21.45
C GLU A 328 3.98 -24.83 20.90
N PRO A 329 5.14 -24.86 21.59
CA PRO A 329 6.37 -24.29 21.06
C PRO A 329 6.85 -25.08 19.85
N PHE A 330 7.44 -24.39 18.87
CA PHE A 330 8.08 -25.07 17.74
C PHE A 330 9.29 -25.89 18.22
N PRO A 331 9.56 -27.05 17.62
CA PRO A 331 10.61 -27.96 18.08
C PRO A 331 12.04 -27.41 17.90
N TYR A 332 12.21 -26.36 17.09
CA TYR A 332 13.49 -25.72 16.81
C TYR A 332 13.33 -24.19 16.80
N PRO A 333 14.36 -23.44 17.20
CA PRO A 333 14.34 -21.98 17.14
C PRO A 333 14.38 -21.49 15.69
N VAL A 334 13.73 -20.35 15.45
CA VAL A 334 13.46 -19.77 14.13
C VAL A 334 14.13 -18.41 14.00
N SER A 335 14.71 -18.12 12.83
CA SER A 335 15.27 -16.80 12.49
C SER A 335 14.19 -15.82 12.08
#